data_AF-A0A2V9U7B3-F1
#
_entry.id   AF-A0A2V9U7B3-F1
#
_cell.length_a   1.000
_cell.length_b   1.000
_cell.length_c   1.000
_cell.angle_alpha   90.00
_cell.angle_beta   90.00
_cell.angle_gamma   90.00
#
_symmetry.space_group_name_H-M   'P 1'
#
loop_
_entity.id
_entity.type
_entity.pdbx_description
1 polymer ?
#
loop_
_entity_poly.entity_id
_entity_poly.type
_entity_poly.pdbx_seq_one_letter_code
_entity_poly.pdbx_strand_id
1 'polypeptide(L)' 'MTMFDETYRVIAVEEQSLTIRGNISGEVLTIMTADPEVSLTQEDYRVGQLIALSDPNASGVN' A
#
# COMPACT_ATOMS: atom_id res chain seq x y z
N MET A 1 10.93 -10.75 -9.34
CA MET A 1 9.98 -10.47 -8.26
C MET A 1 9.56 -9.03 -8.42
N THR A 2 8.34 -8.79 -8.83
CA THR A 2 7.77 -7.43 -8.91
C THR A 2 7.30 -7.04 -7.51
N MET A 3 7.30 -5.75 -7.20
CA MET A 3 6.75 -5.17 -5.96
C MET A 3 5.24 -5.44 -5.70
N PHE A 4 4.61 -6.29 -6.52
CA PHE A 4 3.21 -6.69 -6.43
C PHE A 4 3.04 -8.17 -6.07
N ASP A 5 4.13 -8.95 -6.07
CA ASP A 5 4.12 -10.39 -5.77
C ASP A 5 4.35 -10.67 -4.27
N GLU A 6 4.43 -9.64 -3.43
CA GLU A 6 4.53 -9.77 -1.99
C GLU A 6 3.43 -9.02 -1.24
N THR A 7 3.21 -9.43 0.00
CA THR A 7 2.37 -8.69 0.94
C THR A 7 3.20 -7.70 1.71
N TYR A 8 2.59 -6.56 2.00
CA TYR A 8 3.18 -5.48 2.74
C TYR A 8 2.41 -5.25 4.02
N ARG A 9 3.13 -4.99 5.11
CA ARG A 9 2.54 -4.69 6.40
C ARG A 9 2.50 -3.19 6.61
N VAL A 10 1.32 -2.67 6.94
CA VAL A 10 1.18 -1.25 7.30
C VAL A 10 1.95 -0.98 8.59
N ILE A 11 2.84 0.01 8.56
CA ILE A 11 3.62 0.43 9.73
C ILE A 11 3.26 1.83 10.20
N ALA A 12 2.78 2.70 9.30
CA ALA A 12 2.25 4.02 9.64
C ALA A 12 1.20 4.47 8.62
N VAL A 13 0.22 5.23 9.09
CA VAL A 13 -0.86 5.79 8.26
C VAL A 13 -0.99 7.26 8.59
N GLU A 14 -0.85 8.09 7.57
CA GLU A 14 -1.09 9.53 7.59
C GLU A 14 -2.26 9.87 6.67
N GLU A 15 -2.75 11.10 6.72
CA GLU A 15 -3.96 11.54 6.00
C GLU A 15 -3.89 11.31 4.48
N GLN A 16 -2.69 11.41 3.90
CA GLN A 16 -2.44 11.25 2.46
C GLN A 16 -1.23 10.35 2.15
N SER A 17 -0.65 9.72 3.18
CA SER A 17 0.52 8.87 3.03
C SER A 17 0.34 7.57 3.81
N LEU A 18 0.66 6.43 3.19
CA LEU A 18 0.63 5.12 3.82
C LEU A 18 2.04 4.53 3.79
N THR A 19 2.62 4.30 4.96
CA THR A 19 3.93 3.65 5.05
C THR A 19 3.74 2.17 5.30
N ILE A 20 4.32 1.35 4.43
CA ILE A 20 4.21 -0.11 4.45
C ILE A 20 5.59 -0.75 4.37
N ARG A 21 5.70 -1.98 4.87
CA ARG A 21 6.93 -2.76 4.84
C ARG A 21 6.70 -4.12 4.22
N GLY A 22 7.50 -4.47 3.21
CA GLY A 22 7.49 -5.76 2.55
C GLY A 22 7.70 -6.88 3.55
N ASN A 23 6.81 -7.87 3.55
CA ASN A 23 6.91 -9.02 4.45
C ASN A 23 8.03 -9.96 4.03
N ILE A 24 8.33 -10.04 2.73
CA ILE A 24 9.35 -10.93 2.19
C ILE A 24 10.66 -10.17 2.04
N SER A 25 10.63 -9.02 1.36
CA SER A 25 11.83 -8.25 1.05
C SER A 25 12.30 -7.39 2.22
N GLY A 26 11.42 -7.08 3.18
CA GLY A 26 11.70 -6.16 4.29
C GLY A 26 11.78 -4.69 3.89
N GLU A 27 11.56 -4.39 2.60
CA GLU A 27 11.63 -3.05 1.99
C GLU A 27 10.53 -2.14 2.53
N VAL A 28 10.85 -0.88 2.82
CA VAL A 28 9.86 0.09 3.29
C VAL A 28 9.46 0.98 2.12
N LEU A 29 8.16 1.05 1.87
CA LEU A 29 7.56 1.86 0.81
C LEU A 29 6.57 2.85 1.42
N THR A 30 6.48 4.02 0.80
CA THR A 30 5.49 5.04 1.15
C THR A 30 4.59 5.25 -0.06
N ILE A 31 3.31 4.95 0.12
CA ILE A 31 2.27 5.16 -0.89
C ILE A 31 1.64 6.51 -0.60
N MET A 32 1.64 7.40 -1.58
CA MET A 32 0.91 8.67 -1.50
C MET A 32 -0.38 8.55 -2.31
N THR A 33 -1.49 9.01 -1.75
CA THR A 33 -2.74 9.10 -2.51
C THR A 33 -2.59 10.20 -3.57
N ALA A 34 -2.84 9.84 -4.84
CA ALA A 34 -2.85 10.82 -5.93
C ALA A 34 -4.12 11.69 -5.88
N ASP A 35 -5.21 11.12 -5.35
CA ASP A 35 -6.48 11.80 -5.19
C ASP A 35 -6.56 12.55 -3.85
N PRO A 36 -6.71 13.88 -3.86
CA PRO A 36 -6.80 14.69 -2.64
C PRO A 36 -8.12 14.46 -1.89
N GLU A 37 -9.13 13.89 -2.55
CA GLU A 37 -10.42 13.54 -1.93
C GLU A 37 -10.37 12.19 -1.19
N VAL A 38 -9.32 11.39 -1.41
CA VAL A 38 -9.12 10.10 -0.74
C VAL A 38 -8.22 10.31 0.47
N SER A 39 -8.85 10.44 1.63
CA SER A 39 -8.14 10.44 2.92
C SER A 39 -7.86 9.01 3.37
N LEU A 40 -6.58 8.70 3.60
CA LEU A 40 -6.19 7.46 4.24
C LEU A 40 -6.50 7.58 5.74
N THR A 41 -7.26 6.63 6.26
CA THR A 41 -7.59 6.58 7.69
C THR A 41 -7.04 5.32 8.32
N GLN A 42 -6.70 5.41 9.61
CA GLN A 42 -6.27 4.24 10.38
C GLN A 42 -7.38 3.18 10.50
N GLU A 43 -8.64 3.56 10.26
CA GLU A 43 -9.76 2.63 10.25
C GLU A 43 -9.73 1.73 9.01
N ASP A 44 -9.38 2.29 7.85
CA ASP A 44 -9.25 1.59 6.57
C ASP A 44 -7.93 0.79 6.48
N TYR A 45 -6.82 1.46 6.85
CA TYR A 45 -5.49 0.87 6.88
C TYR A 45 -4.97 0.80 8.31
N ARG A 46 -5.27 -0.29 9.01
CA ARG A 46 -4.78 -0.47 10.38
C ARG A 46 -3.29 -0.77 10.40
N VAL A 47 -2.55 -0.16 11.32
CA VAL A 47 -1.15 -0.53 11.58
C VAL A 47 -1.07 -2.01 11.94
N GLY A 48 -0.19 -2.73 11.25
CA GLY A 48 -0.02 -4.17 11.37
C GLY A 48 -0.87 -4.99 10.39
N GLN A 49 -1.80 -4.38 9.64
CA GLN A 49 -2.57 -5.03 8.58
C GLN A 49 -1.66 -5.40 7.42
N LEU A 50 -1.89 -6.58 6.85
CA LEU A 50 -1.22 -7.02 5.62
C LEU A 50 -2.07 -6.61 4.42
N ILE A 51 -1.45 -5.92 3.48
CA ILE A 51 -2.06 -5.51 2.21
C ILE A 51 -1.25 -6.09 1.06
N ALA A 52 -1.92 -6.45 -0.04
CA ALA A 52 -1.27 -6.81 -1.28
C ALA A 52 -1.38 -5.61 -2.24
N LEU A 53 -0.28 -5.26 -2.90
CA LEU A 53 -0.33 -4.24 -3.95
C LEU A 53 -0.77 -4.90 -5.25
N SER A 54 -1.75 -4.32 -5.92
CA SER A 54 -2.17 -4.72 -7.25
C SER A 54 -1.70 -3.70 -8.27
N ASP A 55 -1.06 -4.15 -9.33
CA ASP A 55 -0.64 -3.26 -10.42
C ASP A 55 -1.89 -2.79 -11.19
N PRO A 56 -2.16 -1.47 -11.26
CA PRO A 56 -3.34 -0.96 -11.97
C PRO A 56 -3.22 -1.13 -13.50
N ASN A 57 -2.01 -1.29 -14.03
CA ASN A 57 -1.76 -1.55 -15.46
C ASN A 57 -1.85 -3.04 -15.82
N ALA A 58 -1.85 -3.94 -14.82
CA ALA A 58 -2.19 -5.35 -14.99
C ALA A 58 -3.69 -5.57 -15.21
N SER A 59 -4.52 -4.54 -14.97
CA SER A 59 -5.89 -4.50 -15.48
C SER A 59 -5.82 -4.23 -16.98
N GLY A 60 -5.51 -5.28 -17.74
CA GLY A 60 -5.68 -5.31 -19.18
C GLY A 60 -7.12 -4.93 -19.50
N VAL A 61 -7.31 -3.72 -20.01
CA VAL A 61 -8.48 -3.38 -20.80
C VAL A 61 -8.47 -4.34 -21.99
N ASN A 62 -9.46 -5.24 -22.06
CA ASN A 62 -9.76 -6.00 -23.27
C ASN A 62 -10.86 -5.28 -24.04
#